data_AF-A0A538NXL2-F1
#
_entry.id   AF-A0A538NXL2-F1
#
_cell.length_a   1.000
_cell.length_b   1.000
_cell.length_c   1.000
_cell.angle_alpha   90.00
_cell.angle_beta   90.00
_cell.angle_gamma   90.00
#
_symmetry.space_group_name_H-M   'P 1'
#
loop_
_entity.id
_entity.type
_entity.pdbx_description
1 polymer ?
#
loop_
_entity_poly.entity_id
_entity_poly.type
_entity_poly.pdbx_seq_one_letter_code
_entity_poly.pdbx_strand_id
1 'polypeptide(L)'
;MVDSSAGLLTELLKQVSRSFYKTLRVLPGAVRPQISLAYLLARTTDTIADTQIVPPAERLQALRALRERILANPSAASLDFSALAQHQNSPAEWSLLQRAEESVALIEQFPAEDRQRIRDVLAIIASGQELDLSRFADATLERIAALNTDEELDDYTYRVAGCVGEFWTKMCRAHLIRDALLDEDWLTAKGVRFGKGLQLVNILRDLPRDLRHGRCYLPGDRLWAIGLAPSDL
;
A
#
# COMPACT_ATOMS: atom_id res chain seq x y z
N MET A 1 12.68 -20.49 -15.70
CA MET A 1 11.84 -19.29 -15.45
C MET A 1 11.04 -19.38 -14.14
N VAL A 2 10.66 -20.56 -13.63
CA VAL A 2 9.96 -20.70 -12.33
C VAL A 2 10.85 -20.32 -11.11
N ASP A 3 12.17 -20.40 -11.27
CA ASP A 3 13.15 -20.21 -10.19
C ASP A 3 13.38 -18.72 -9.81
N SER A 4 13.23 -17.78 -10.76
CA SER A 4 13.44 -16.34 -10.47
C SER A 4 12.26 -15.70 -9.73
N SER A 5 11.03 -16.14 -10.05
CA SER A 5 9.79 -15.65 -9.44
C SER A 5 9.68 -16.08 -7.97
N ALA A 6 10.08 -17.31 -7.65
CA ALA A 6 10.10 -17.82 -6.28
C ALA A 6 11.11 -17.05 -5.40
N GLY A 7 12.30 -16.75 -5.95
CA GLY A 7 13.31 -15.95 -5.27
C GLY A 7 12.84 -14.52 -4.97
N LEU A 8 12.16 -13.87 -5.92
CA LEU A 8 11.60 -12.53 -5.72
C LEU A 8 10.50 -12.52 -4.64
N LEU A 9 9.50 -13.40 -4.75
CA LEU A 9 8.38 -13.40 -3.80
C LEU A 9 8.73 -13.89 -2.39
N THR A 10 9.86 -14.60 -2.24
CA THR A 10 10.25 -15.19 -0.95
C THR A 10 11.40 -14.43 -0.30
N GLU A 11 12.54 -14.28 -0.99
CA GLU A 11 13.73 -13.71 -0.39
C GLU A 11 13.66 -12.19 -0.31
N LEU A 12 13.24 -11.50 -1.38
CA LEU A 12 13.10 -10.05 -1.35
C LEU A 12 12.00 -9.64 -0.36
N LEU A 13 10.87 -10.34 -0.34
CA LEU A 13 9.78 -10.07 0.60
C LEU A 13 10.23 -10.20 2.06
N LYS A 14 10.98 -11.27 2.38
CA LYS A 14 11.57 -11.48 3.71
C LYS A 14 12.50 -10.34 4.14
N GLN A 15 13.23 -9.76 3.20
CA GLN A 15 14.16 -8.67 3.45
C GLN A 15 13.43 -7.34 3.68
N VAL A 16 12.40 -7.02 2.90
CA VAL A 16 11.66 -5.75 3.02
C VAL A 16 10.63 -5.73 4.14
N SER A 17 10.17 -6.89 4.64
CA SER A 17 9.21 -6.95 5.74
C SER A 17 9.32 -8.19 6.62
N ARG A 18 10.19 -8.14 7.64
CA ARG A 18 10.45 -9.26 8.55
C ARG A 18 9.21 -9.73 9.33
N SER A 19 8.37 -8.81 9.78
CA SER A 19 7.17 -9.14 10.56
C SER A 19 6.06 -9.69 9.69
N PHE A 20 5.76 -9.03 8.57
CA PHE A 20 4.67 -9.46 7.69
C PHE A 20 5.00 -10.76 6.95
N TYR A 21 6.27 -10.96 6.56
CA TYR A 21 6.74 -12.21 5.97
C TYR A 21 6.42 -13.43 6.85
N LYS A 22 6.55 -13.32 8.18
CA LYS A 22 6.20 -14.41 9.09
C LYS A 22 4.71 -14.78 8.98
N THR A 23 3.84 -13.78 8.88
CA THR A 23 2.40 -13.99 8.68
C THR A 23 2.11 -14.63 7.33
N LEU A 24 2.75 -14.16 6.25
CA LEU A 24 2.58 -14.72 4.91
C LEU A 24 3.03 -16.18 4.80
N ARG A 25 4.05 -16.59 5.55
CA ARG A 25 4.50 -17.98 5.59
C ARG A 25 3.46 -18.96 6.13
N VAL A 26 2.56 -18.49 6.98
CA VAL A 26 1.47 -19.30 7.58
C VAL A 26 0.30 -19.46 6.61
N LEU A 27 0.21 -18.62 5.58
CA LEU A 27 -0.91 -18.68 4.64
C LEU A 27 -0.95 -19.98 3.85
N PRO A 28 -2.16 -20.49 3.55
CA PRO A 28 -2.33 -21.60 2.62
C PRO A 28 -1.67 -21.31 1.27
N GLY A 29 -1.07 -22.34 0.67
CA GLY A 29 -0.35 -22.22 -0.60
C GLY A 29 -1.22 -21.69 -1.76
N ALA A 30 -2.55 -21.85 -1.68
CA ALA A 30 -3.48 -21.41 -2.72
C ALA A 30 -3.64 -19.88 -2.83
N VAL A 31 -3.37 -19.13 -1.76
CA VAL A 31 -3.50 -17.66 -1.74
C VAL A 31 -2.18 -16.93 -1.51
N ARG A 32 -1.18 -17.65 -0.99
CA ARG A 32 0.09 -17.07 -0.56
C ARG A 32 0.83 -16.34 -1.69
N PRO A 33 0.99 -16.89 -2.91
CA PRO A 33 1.70 -16.17 -3.99
C PRO A 33 1.03 -14.86 -4.41
N GLN A 34 -0.31 -14.85 -4.53
CA GLN A 34 -1.09 -13.66 -4.92
C GLN A 34 -0.95 -12.55 -3.87
N ILE A 35 -1.14 -12.92 -2.60
CA ILE A 35 -1.05 -11.99 -1.48
C ILE A 35 0.39 -11.49 -1.30
N SER A 36 1.39 -12.37 -1.46
CA SER A 36 2.80 -11.99 -1.41
C SER A 36 3.14 -10.97 -2.50
N LEU A 37 2.67 -11.18 -3.74
CA LEU A 37 2.94 -10.24 -4.83
C LEU A 37 2.25 -8.90 -4.58
N ALA A 38 0.97 -8.91 -4.22
CA ALA A 38 0.23 -7.69 -3.92
C ALA A 38 0.91 -6.90 -2.79
N TYR A 39 1.36 -7.58 -1.74
CA TYR A 39 2.12 -6.94 -0.66
C TYR A 39 3.45 -6.35 -1.14
N LEU A 40 4.21 -7.10 -1.95
CA LEU A 40 5.49 -6.64 -2.46
C LEU A 40 5.33 -5.37 -3.31
N LEU A 41 4.34 -5.34 -4.21
CA LEU A 41 4.03 -4.17 -5.04
C LEU A 41 3.50 -3.00 -4.21
N ALA A 42 2.64 -3.24 -3.21
CA ALA A 42 2.24 -2.21 -2.27
C ALA A 42 3.46 -1.64 -1.51
N ARG A 43 4.39 -2.49 -1.08
CA ARG A 43 5.64 -2.03 -0.46
C ARG A 43 6.49 -1.21 -1.42
N THR A 44 6.52 -1.54 -2.71
CA THR A 44 7.21 -0.74 -3.74
C THR A 44 6.59 0.66 -3.81
N THR A 45 5.26 0.76 -3.78
CA THR A 45 4.59 2.07 -3.76
C THR A 45 4.93 2.87 -2.50
N ASP A 46 4.96 2.24 -1.31
CA ASP A 46 5.39 2.90 -0.07
C ASP A 46 6.83 3.40 -0.17
N THR A 47 7.74 2.57 -0.68
CA THR A 47 9.16 2.97 -0.84
C THR A 47 9.29 4.19 -1.75
N ILE A 48 8.54 4.27 -2.85
CA ILE A 48 8.51 5.48 -3.70
C ILE A 48 7.98 6.68 -2.90
N ALA A 49 6.84 6.54 -2.23
CA ALA A 49 6.20 7.62 -1.48
C ALA A 49 7.08 8.14 -0.32
N ASP A 50 7.78 7.25 0.40
CA ASP A 50 8.58 7.55 1.58
C ASP A 50 10.01 8.06 1.29
N THR A 51 10.41 8.13 0.02
CA THR A 51 11.74 8.64 -0.38
C THR A 51 11.82 10.16 -0.27
N GLN A 52 11.78 10.70 0.96
CA GLN A 52 11.63 12.13 1.24
C GLN A 52 12.73 13.03 0.66
N ILE A 53 13.92 12.48 0.37
CA ILE A 53 15.01 13.21 -0.30
C ILE A 53 14.67 13.58 -1.75
N VAL A 54 13.74 12.85 -2.38
CA VAL A 54 13.24 13.13 -3.72
C VAL A 54 12.03 14.07 -3.63
N PRO A 55 11.94 15.13 -4.47
CA PRO A 55 10.82 16.06 -4.46
C PRO A 55 9.45 15.36 -4.61
N PRO A 56 8.38 15.89 -3.98
CA PRO A 56 7.04 15.29 -4.06
C PRO A 56 6.55 15.07 -5.48
N ALA A 57 6.83 16.00 -6.40
CA ALA A 57 6.40 15.90 -7.80
C ALA A 57 7.03 14.70 -8.53
N GLU A 58 8.31 14.42 -8.30
CA GLU A 58 9.02 13.28 -8.89
C GLU A 58 8.52 11.95 -8.31
N ARG A 59 8.29 11.89 -6.99
CA ARG A 59 7.66 10.73 -6.34
C ARG A 59 6.26 10.46 -6.88
N LEU A 60 5.46 11.51 -7.07
CA LEU A 60 4.12 11.40 -7.64
C LEU A 60 4.15 10.88 -9.07
N GLN A 61 5.09 11.34 -9.90
CA GLN A 61 5.28 10.83 -11.25
C GLN A 61 5.67 9.35 -11.24
N ALA A 62 6.59 8.94 -10.37
CA ALA A 62 7.00 7.54 -10.24
C ALA A 62 5.84 6.62 -9.78
N LEU A 63 5.02 7.07 -8.81
CA LEU A 63 3.82 6.34 -8.39
C LEU A 63 2.81 6.19 -9.53
N ARG A 64 2.57 7.25 -10.30
CA ARG A 64 1.68 7.21 -11.46
C ARG A 64 2.18 6.25 -12.52
N ALA A 65 3.48 6.28 -12.83
CA ALA A 65 4.09 5.34 -13.76
C ALA A 65 3.93 3.89 -13.29
N LEU A 66 4.16 3.60 -12.01
CA LEU A 66 3.95 2.27 -11.43
C LEU A 66 2.47 1.84 -11.53
N ARG A 67 1.54 2.73 -11.16
CA ARG A 67 0.10 2.45 -11.22
C ARG A 67 -0.36 2.18 -12.64
N GLU A 68 0.06 3.00 -13.61
CA GLU A 68 -0.22 2.82 -15.03
C GLU A 68 0.33 1.49 -15.53
N ARG A 69 1.58 1.16 -15.18
CA ARG A 69 2.19 -0.12 -15.57
C ARG A 69 1.48 -1.33 -14.98
N ILE A 70 1.02 -1.27 -13.72
CA ILE A 70 0.25 -2.33 -13.05
C ILE A 70 -1.07 -2.58 -13.80
N LEU A 71 -1.73 -1.51 -14.24
CA LEU A 71 -3.02 -1.57 -14.93
C LEU A 71 -2.90 -1.88 -16.43
N ALA A 72 -1.74 -1.63 -17.02
CA ALA A 72 -1.50 -1.83 -18.43
C ALA A 72 -1.29 -3.30 -18.81
N ASN A 73 -1.40 -3.55 -20.12
CA ASN A 73 -1.02 -4.83 -20.72
C ASN A 73 0.52 -5.02 -20.69
N PRO A 74 1.02 -6.26 -20.85
CA PRO A 74 2.45 -6.56 -20.74
C PRO A 74 3.35 -5.89 -21.79
N SER A 75 2.78 -5.36 -22.87
CA SER A 75 3.50 -4.67 -23.95
C SER A 75 3.75 -3.18 -23.68
N ALA A 76 3.33 -2.66 -22.52
CA ALA A 76 3.56 -1.26 -22.14
C ALA A 76 5.05 -0.98 -21.88
N ALA A 77 5.42 0.31 -21.83
CA ALA A 77 6.78 0.72 -21.52
C ALA A 77 7.21 0.18 -20.14
N SER A 78 8.45 -0.34 -20.07
CA SER A 78 9.03 -0.88 -18.85
C SER A 78 9.31 0.23 -17.83
N LEU A 79 9.19 -0.11 -16.54
CA LEU A 79 9.57 0.78 -15.45
C LEU A 79 11.10 0.82 -15.29
N ASP A 80 11.61 2.02 -15.02
CA ASP A 80 12.97 2.22 -14.52
C ASP A 80 12.94 3.15 -13.31
N PHE A 81 13.23 2.58 -12.15
CA PHE A 81 13.36 3.31 -10.88
C PHE A 81 14.80 3.35 -10.39
N SER A 82 15.80 3.15 -11.27
CA SER A 82 17.20 3.09 -10.89
C SER A 82 17.69 4.37 -10.20
N ALA A 83 17.27 5.53 -10.69
CA ALA A 83 17.59 6.81 -10.06
C ALA A 83 16.98 6.92 -8.65
N LEU A 84 15.70 6.56 -8.48
CA LEU A 84 15.02 6.58 -7.19
C LEU A 84 15.63 5.56 -6.21
N ALA A 85 16.09 4.42 -6.72
CA ALA A 85 16.77 3.40 -5.93
C ALA A 85 18.07 3.90 -5.31
N GLN A 86 18.83 4.79 -5.97
CA GLN A 86 20.08 5.35 -5.43
C GLN A 86 19.89 6.13 -4.12
N HIS A 87 18.66 6.56 -3.83
CA HIS A 87 18.31 7.29 -2.62
C HIS A 87 17.91 6.36 -1.45
N GLN A 88 17.90 5.05 -1.63
CA GLN A 88 17.57 4.09 -0.58
C GLN A 88 18.79 3.73 0.26
N ASN A 89 18.68 3.90 1.58
CA ASN A 89 19.69 3.43 2.53
C ASN A 89 19.60 1.93 2.82
N SER A 90 18.43 1.33 2.58
CA SER A 90 18.18 -0.10 2.77
C SER A 90 18.52 -0.88 1.49
N PRO A 91 19.45 -1.85 1.53
CA PRO A 91 19.74 -2.71 0.37
C PRO A 91 18.50 -3.47 -0.14
N ALA A 92 17.57 -3.79 0.77
CA ALA A 92 16.33 -4.47 0.44
C ALA A 92 15.37 -3.56 -0.35
N GLU A 93 15.24 -2.29 0.06
CA GLU A 93 14.39 -1.31 -0.63
C GLU A 93 15.01 -0.86 -1.96
N TRP A 94 16.34 -0.77 -2.01
CA TRP A 94 17.06 -0.60 -3.27
C TRP A 94 16.73 -1.73 -4.25
N SER A 95 16.84 -2.98 -3.82
CA SER A 95 16.54 -4.17 -4.64
C SER A 95 15.07 -4.22 -5.05
N LEU A 96 14.17 -3.77 -4.17
CA LEU A 96 12.74 -3.69 -4.46
C LEU A 96 12.43 -2.77 -5.64
N LEU A 97 13.01 -1.57 -5.67
CA LEU A 97 12.82 -0.62 -6.77
C LEU A 97 13.48 -1.09 -8.06
N GLN A 98 14.68 -1.66 -7.97
CA GLN A 98 15.40 -2.22 -9.12
C GLN A 98 14.65 -3.38 -9.79
N ARG A 99 13.87 -4.14 -9.00
CA ARG A 99 13.10 -5.28 -9.48
C ARG A 99 11.61 -4.99 -9.58
N ALA A 100 11.22 -3.72 -9.64
CA ALA A 100 9.82 -3.33 -9.74
C ALA A 100 9.16 -3.86 -11.02
N GLU A 101 9.81 -3.73 -12.18
CA GLU A 101 9.28 -4.24 -13.45
C GLU A 101 9.11 -5.77 -13.42
N GLU A 102 10.11 -6.50 -12.89
CA GLU A 102 10.02 -7.96 -12.74
C GLU A 102 8.85 -8.35 -11.84
N SER A 103 8.63 -7.61 -10.74
CA SER A 103 7.49 -7.82 -9.84
C SER A 103 6.16 -7.60 -10.55
N VAL A 104 6.00 -6.51 -11.31
CA VAL A 104 4.76 -6.23 -12.05
C VAL A 104 4.50 -7.31 -13.11
N ALA A 105 5.54 -7.79 -13.80
CA ALA A 105 5.41 -8.87 -14.78
C ALA A 105 4.88 -10.18 -14.17
N LEU A 106 5.11 -10.44 -12.87
CA LEU A 106 4.56 -11.62 -12.18
C LEU A 106 3.04 -11.62 -12.09
N ILE A 107 2.37 -10.46 -12.20
CA ILE A 107 0.89 -10.41 -12.20
C ILE A 107 0.34 -11.33 -13.29
N GLU A 108 0.97 -11.37 -14.47
CA GLU A 108 0.49 -12.14 -15.62
C GLU A 108 0.55 -13.65 -15.44
N GLN A 109 1.27 -14.13 -14.42
CA GLN A 109 1.35 -15.56 -14.12
C GLN A 109 0.10 -16.08 -13.40
N PHE A 110 -0.76 -15.19 -12.89
CA PHE A 110 -1.97 -15.57 -12.16
C PHE A 110 -3.18 -15.80 -13.08
N PRO A 111 -4.24 -16.48 -12.62
CA PRO A 111 -5.53 -16.53 -13.31
C PRO A 111 -6.13 -15.12 -13.50
N ALA A 112 -6.92 -14.91 -14.56
CA ALA A 112 -7.43 -13.59 -14.93
C ALA A 112 -8.17 -12.86 -13.79
N GLU A 113 -8.99 -13.57 -13.02
CA GLU A 113 -9.69 -12.98 -11.86
C GLU A 113 -8.73 -12.53 -10.75
N ASP A 114 -7.66 -13.31 -10.49
CA ASP A 114 -6.65 -12.96 -9.50
C ASP A 114 -5.84 -11.74 -9.95
N ARG A 115 -5.50 -11.65 -11.25
CA ARG A 115 -4.85 -10.46 -11.83
C ARG A 115 -5.71 -9.23 -11.58
N GLN A 116 -7.00 -9.32 -11.84
CA GLN A 116 -7.92 -8.20 -11.66
C GLN A 116 -7.97 -7.78 -10.19
N ARG A 117 -8.12 -8.72 -9.26
CA ARG A 117 -8.13 -8.43 -7.82
C ARG A 117 -6.83 -7.77 -7.35
N ILE A 118 -5.67 -8.23 -7.84
CA ILE A 118 -4.36 -7.63 -7.53
C ILE A 118 -4.26 -6.21 -8.09
N ARG A 119 -4.69 -6.00 -9.33
CA ARG A 119 -4.71 -4.68 -9.98
C ARG A 119 -5.62 -3.70 -9.25
N ASP A 120 -6.82 -4.13 -8.89
CA ASP A 120 -7.81 -3.29 -8.21
C ASP A 120 -7.28 -2.79 -6.87
N VAL A 121 -6.75 -3.69 -6.03
CA VAL A 121 -6.24 -3.28 -4.71
C VAL A 121 -5.03 -2.35 -4.84
N LEU A 122 -4.11 -2.63 -5.77
CA LEU A 122 -2.93 -1.78 -5.98
C LEU A 122 -3.29 -0.41 -6.55
N ALA A 123 -4.29 -0.33 -7.43
CA ALA A 123 -4.77 0.95 -7.94
C ALA A 123 -5.39 1.81 -6.83
N ILE A 124 -6.15 1.20 -5.92
CA ILE A 124 -6.74 1.90 -4.78
C ILE A 124 -5.64 2.39 -3.83
N ILE A 125 -4.67 1.55 -3.46
CA ILE A 125 -3.53 1.92 -2.60
C ILE A 125 -2.76 3.08 -3.21
N ALA A 126 -2.34 2.95 -4.48
CA ALA A 126 -1.60 3.99 -5.19
C ALA A 126 -2.39 5.31 -5.23
N SER A 127 -3.71 5.26 -5.47
CA SER A 127 -4.54 6.48 -5.44
C SER A 127 -4.55 7.16 -4.06
N GLY A 128 -4.50 6.40 -2.97
CA GLY A 128 -4.40 6.93 -1.62
C GLY A 128 -3.08 7.64 -1.38
N GLN A 129 -1.97 7.04 -1.83
CA GLN A 129 -0.64 7.64 -1.72
C GLN A 129 -0.47 8.87 -2.63
N GLU A 130 -1.07 8.88 -3.83
CA GLU A 130 -1.09 10.07 -4.70
C GLU A 130 -1.82 11.25 -4.02
N LEU A 131 -2.99 10.98 -3.42
CA LEU A 131 -3.75 11.99 -2.68
C LEU A 131 -2.96 12.50 -1.47
N ASP A 132 -2.32 11.58 -0.75
CA ASP A 132 -1.54 11.88 0.43
C ASP A 132 -0.30 12.75 0.12
N LEU A 133 0.49 12.39 -0.88
CA LEU A 133 1.62 13.20 -1.36
C LEU A 133 1.18 14.60 -1.78
N SER A 134 0.01 14.72 -2.39
CA SER A 134 -0.53 16.00 -2.83
C SER A 134 -1.01 16.84 -1.63
N ARG A 135 -1.70 16.22 -0.67
CA ARG A 135 -2.22 16.88 0.54
C ARG A 135 -1.11 17.40 1.44
N PHE A 136 -0.04 16.61 1.60
CA PHE A 136 1.05 16.92 2.51
C PHE A 136 2.32 17.44 1.80
N ALA A 137 2.20 17.88 0.54
CA ALA A 137 3.35 18.32 -0.26
C ALA A 137 4.17 19.44 0.41
N ASP A 138 3.48 20.39 1.05
CA ASP A 138 4.07 21.55 1.73
C ASP A 138 4.13 21.38 3.26
N ALA A 139 3.89 20.17 3.77
CA ALA A 139 3.86 19.91 5.20
C ALA A 139 5.27 19.99 5.81
N THR A 140 5.41 20.74 6.89
CA THR A 140 6.66 20.83 7.68
C THR A 140 6.35 20.84 9.16
N LEU A 141 7.38 20.76 10.01
CA LEU A 141 7.21 20.87 11.45
C LEU A 141 6.52 22.19 11.86
N GLU A 142 6.79 23.27 11.12
CA GLU A 142 6.20 24.60 11.32
C GLU A 142 4.84 24.78 10.63
N ARG A 143 4.51 23.91 9.68
CA ARG A 143 3.27 23.93 8.90
C ARG A 143 2.64 22.54 8.87
N ILE A 144 1.93 22.20 9.94
CA ILE A 144 1.20 20.95 10.04
C ILE A 144 -0.05 21.02 9.16
N ALA A 145 -0.13 20.13 8.18
CA ALA A 145 -1.35 19.88 7.42
C ALA A 145 -2.11 18.71 8.07
N ALA A 146 -3.44 18.78 8.03
CA ALA A 146 -4.33 17.79 8.64
C ALA A 146 -5.41 17.31 7.66
N LEU A 147 -6.00 16.15 7.95
CA LEU A 147 -7.31 15.81 7.38
C LEU A 147 -8.37 16.76 7.93
N ASN A 148 -9.39 17.08 7.13
CA ASN A 148 -10.40 18.03 7.54
C ASN A 148 -11.53 17.39 8.35
N THR A 149 -11.99 16.20 7.93
CA THR A 149 -13.20 15.56 8.47
C THR A 149 -13.03 14.05 8.66
N ASP A 150 -13.98 13.43 9.37
CA ASP A 150 -14.06 11.97 9.52
C ASP A 150 -14.23 11.26 8.17
N GLU A 151 -14.90 11.87 7.19
CA GLU A 151 -15.04 11.30 5.84
C GLU A 151 -13.70 11.22 5.12
N GLU A 152 -12.84 12.23 5.26
CA GLU A 152 -11.48 12.16 4.71
C GLU A 152 -10.64 11.09 5.40
N LEU A 153 -10.81 10.91 6.72
CA LEU A 153 -10.16 9.83 7.47
C LEU A 153 -10.68 8.45 7.04
N ASP A 154 -11.99 8.31 6.84
CA ASP A 154 -12.62 7.07 6.39
C ASP A 154 -12.17 6.69 4.96
N ASP A 155 -12.11 7.66 4.05
CA ASP A 155 -11.57 7.48 2.69
C ASP A 155 -10.09 7.14 2.71
N TYR A 156 -9.28 7.87 3.49
CA TYR A 156 -7.85 7.59 3.64
C TYR A 156 -7.61 6.17 4.15
N THR A 157 -8.24 5.80 5.28
CA THR A 157 -8.10 4.46 5.87
C THR A 157 -8.64 3.36 4.96
N TYR A 158 -9.67 3.63 4.16
CA TYR A 158 -10.11 2.70 3.12
C TYR A 158 -9.02 2.48 2.08
N ARG A 159 -8.47 3.55 1.50
CA ARG A 159 -7.51 3.46 0.39
C ARG A 159 -6.24 2.73 0.76
N VAL A 160 -5.70 2.97 1.96
CA VAL A 160 -4.40 2.42 2.36
C VAL A 160 -4.49 1.08 3.11
N ALA A 161 -5.67 0.71 3.64
CA ALA A 161 -5.80 -0.51 4.43
C ALA A 161 -7.14 -1.23 4.32
N GLY A 162 -8.27 -0.52 4.22
CA GLY A 162 -9.59 -1.13 4.07
C GLY A 162 -9.71 -1.98 2.80
N CYS A 163 -9.23 -1.45 1.67
CA CYS A 163 -9.20 -2.16 0.38
C CYS A 163 -8.34 -3.44 0.45
N VAL A 164 -7.30 -3.45 1.29
CA VAL A 164 -6.47 -4.63 1.53
C VAL A 164 -7.29 -5.70 2.24
N GLY A 165 -8.07 -5.33 3.26
CA GLY A 165 -8.97 -6.25 3.93
C GLY A 165 -10.03 -6.87 3.01
N GLU A 166 -10.59 -6.07 2.10
CA GLU A 166 -11.49 -6.54 1.04
C GLU A 166 -10.78 -7.50 0.07
N PHE A 167 -9.59 -7.13 -0.42
CA PHE A 167 -8.78 -7.98 -1.31
C PHE A 167 -8.49 -9.34 -0.68
N TRP A 168 -8.03 -9.35 0.57
CA TRP A 168 -7.77 -10.59 1.32
C TRP A 168 -9.01 -11.45 1.47
N THR A 169 -10.15 -10.82 1.79
CA THR A 169 -11.43 -11.53 1.93
C THR A 169 -11.84 -12.17 0.61
N LYS A 170 -11.76 -11.44 -0.49
CA LYS A 170 -12.07 -11.91 -1.84
C LYS A 170 -11.14 -13.05 -2.29
N MET A 171 -9.84 -12.95 -2.01
CA MET A 171 -8.87 -14.02 -2.31
C MET A 171 -9.16 -15.29 -1.53
N CYS A 172 -9.38 -15.19 -0.22
CA CYS A 172 -9.73 -16.33 0.61
C CYS A 172 -11.07 -16.97 0.18
N ARG A 173 -12.07 -16.14 -0.14
CA ARG A 173 -13.36 -16.59 -0.66
C ARG A 173 -13.19 -17.43 -1.94
N ALA A 174 -12.40 -16.93 -2.89
CA ALA A 174 -12.22 -17.56 -4.20
C ALA A 174 -11.43 -18.90 -4.15
N HIS A 175 -10.48 -19.02 -3.21
CA HIS A 175 -9.48 -20.11 -3.22
C HIS A 175 -9.54 -21.06 -2.03
N LEU A 176 -10.15 -20.67 -0.91
CA LEU A 176 -10.14 -21.49 0.32
C LEU A 176 -11.54 -21.96 0.73
N ILE A 177 -12.57 -21.16 0.46
CA ILE A 177 -13.94 -21.41 0.96
C ILE A 177 -14.99 -21.18 -0.13
N ARG A 178 -14.68 -21.54 -1.39
CA ARG A 178 -15.50 -21.26 -2.59
C ARG A 178 -16.93 -21.81 -2.53
N ASP A 179 -17.13 -22.98 -1.93
CA ASP A 179 -18.44 -23.64 -1.92
C ASP A 179 -19.24 -23.37 -0.64
N ALA A 180 -18.68 -22.58 0.28
CA ALA A 180 -19.37 -22.22 1.52
C ALA A 180 -20.51 -21.23 1.25
N LEU A 181 -21.69 -21.52 1.83
CA LEU A 181 -22.83 -20.62 1.83
C LEU A 181 -22.60 -19.52 2.87
N LEU A 182 -22.14 -18.35 2.41
CA LEU A 182 -21.75 -17.22 3.24
C LEU A 182 -22.37 -15.93 2.69
N ASP A 183 -22.60 -14.97 3.58
CA ASP A 183 -22.97 -13.61 3.20
C ASP A 183 -21.71 -12.86 2.73
N GLU A 184 -21.56 -12.70 1.41
CA GLU A 184 -20.38 -12.10 0.79
C GLU A 184 -20.25 -10.61 1.08
N ASP A 185 -21.37 -9.90 1.17
CA ASP A 185 -21.40 -8.47 1.48
C ASP A 185 -20.98 -8.24 2.92
N TRP A 186 -21.49 -9.07 3.85
CA TRP A 186 -21.09 -9.03 5.24
C TRP A 186 -19.60 -9.34 5.42
N LEU A 187 -19.09 -10.39 4.76
CA LEU A 187 -17.67 -10.77 4.85
C LEU A 187 -16.78 -9.65 4.32
N THR A 188 -17.09 -9.12 3.15
CA THR A 188 -16.36 -8.00 2.53
C THR A 188 -16.37 -6.78 3.46
N ALA A 189 -17.54 -6.40 3.98
CA ALA A 189 -17.66 -5.27 4.91
C ALA A 189 -16.85 -5.48 6.20
N LYS A 190 -16.76 -6.71 6.71
CA LYS A 190 -15.90 -7.04 7.86
C LYS A 190 -14.42 -6.96 7.50
N GLY A 191 -14.02 -7.44 6.33
CA GLY A 191 -12.66 -7.28 5.80
C GLY A 191 -12.24 -5.82 5.74
N VAL A 192 -13.07 -4.95 5.14
CA VAL A 192 -12.82 -3.50 5.08
C VAL A 192 -12.66 -2.90 6.46
N ARG A 193 -13.59 -3.19 7.39
CA ARG A 193 -13.53 -2.69 8.77
C ARG A 193 -12.29 -3.14 9.50
N PHE A 194 -11.86 -4.39 9.30
CA PHE A 194 -10.64 -4.92 9.91
C PHE A 194 -9.40 -4.15 9.41
N GLY A 195 -9.29 -3.93 8.10
CA GLY A 195 -8.20 -3.14 7.51
C GLY A 195 -8.16 -1.71 8.04
N LYS A 196 -9.31 -1.01 8.03
CA LYS A 196 -9.44 0.35 8.59
C LYS A 196 -9.05 0.40 10.07
N GLY A 197 -9.50 -0.57 10.87
CA GLY A 197 -9.17 -0.66 12.29
C GLY A 197 -7.66 -0.77 12.55
N LEU A 198 -6.94 -1.60 11.78
CA LEU A 198 -5.48 -1.67 11.87
C LEU A 198 -4.81 -0.35 11.51
N GLN A 199 -5.32 0.37 10.52
CA GLN A 199 -4.75 1.67 10.14
C GLN A 199 -5.01 2.75 11.17
N LEU A 200 -6.18 2.77 11.82
CA LEU A 200 -6.46 3.68 12.93
C LEU A 200 -5.48 3.47 14.09
N VAL A 201 -5.13 2.21 14.39
CA VAL A 201 -4.08 1.90 15.38
C VAL A 201 -2.71 2.42 14.94
N ASN A 202 -2.36 2.28 13.66
CA ASN A 202 -1.11 2.84 13.12
C ASN A 202 -1.08 4.37 13.23
N ILE A 203 -2.16 5.06 12.85
CA ILE A 203 -2.27 6.53 12.96
C ILE A 203 -2.01 6.98 14.40
N LEU A 204 -2.63 6.34 15.39
CA LEU A 204 -2.43 6.70 16.79
C LEU A 204 -1.00 6.39 17.28
N ARG A 205 -0.46 5.22 16.89
CA ARG A 205 0.90 4.81 17.27
C ARG A 205 1.96 5.75 16.69
N ASP A 206 1.80 6.15 15.44
CA ASP A 206 2.81 6.87 14.67
C ASP A 206 2.61 8.39 14.70
N LEU A 207 1.54 8.88 15.34
CA LEU A 207 1.19 10.30 15.47
C LEU A 207 2.41 11.20 15.81
N PRO A 208 3.25 10.91 16.82
CA PRO A 208 4.39 11.78 17.12
C PRO A 208 5.41 11.85 15.97
N ARG A 209 5.57 10.78 15.19
CA ARG A 209 6.47 10.74 14.04
C ARG A 209 5.88 11.50 12.86
N ASP A 210 4.58 11.37 12.61
CA ASP A 210 3.91 12.04 11.51
C ASP A 210 3.87 13.56 11.72
N LEU A 211 3.59 14.01 12.95
CA LEU A 211 3.62 15.43 13.30
C LEU A 211 5.02 16.06 13.11
N ARG A 212 6.10 15.30 13.37
CA ARG A 212 7.47 15.78 13.07
C ARG A 212 7.73 16.03 11.59
N HIS A 213 6.93 15.43 10.71
CA HIS A 213 6.95 15.67 9.27
C HIS A 213 5.81 16.60 8.82
N GLY A 214 5.12 17.28 9.74
CA GLY A 214 4.00 18.16 9.44
C GLY A 214 2.70 17.44 9.04
N ARG A 215 2.60 16.12 9.26
CA ARG A 215 1.44 15.32 8.84
C ARG A 215 0.56 15.00 10.04
N CYS A 216 -0.72 15.36 9.97
CA CYS A 216 -1.72 14.97 10.95
C CYS A 216 -2.86 14.23 10.26
N TYR A 217 -3.13 12.99 10.68
CA TYR A 217 -4.27 12.22 10.16
C TYR A 217 -5.52 12.32 11.03
N LEU A 218 -5.45 13.01 12.17
CA LEU A 218 -6.63 13.27 12.98
C LEU A 218 -7.45 14.38 12.32
N PRO A 219 -8.79 14.24 12.20
CA PRO A 219 -9.63 15.26 11.62
C PRO A 219 -9.55 16.59 12.38
N GLY A 220 -9.27 17.67 11.65
CA GLY A 220 -9.17 19.02 12.21
C GLY A 220 -10.46 19.47 12.88
N ASP A 221 -11.62 19.17 12.29
CA ASP A 221 -12.94 19.49 12.85
C ASP A 221 -13.17 18.88 14.24
N ARG A 222 -12.70 17.64 14.46
CA ARG A 222 -12.74 16.95 15.74
C ARG A 222 -11.83 17.60 16.77
N LEU A 223 -10.64 18.03 16.36
CA LEU A 223 -9.70 18.74 17.24
C LEU A 223 -10.27 20.11 17.64
N TRP A 224 -10.76 20.89 16.68
CA TRP A 224 -11.32 22.22 16.94
C TRP A 224 -12.56 22.16 17.83
N ALA A 225 -13.40 21.14 17.69
CA ALA A 225 -14.57 20.94 18.53
C ALA A 225 -14.23 20.79 20.03
N ILE A 226 -13.00 20.39 20.37
CA ILE A 226 -12.49 20.30 21.75
C ILE A 226 -11.46 21.38 22.08
N GLY A 227 -11.33 22.41 21.24
CA GLY A 227 -10.43 23.55 21.46
C GLY A 227 -8.96 23.26 21.19
N LEU A 228 -8.65 22.23 20.39
CA LEU A 228 -7.30 21.90 19.95
C LEU A 228 -7.13 22.18 18.45
N ALA A 229 -5.89 22.45 18.06
CA ALA A 229 -5.41 22.43 16.68
C ALA A 229 -4.39 21.30 16.50
N PRO A 230 -4.11 20.87 15.25
CA PRO A 230 -3.07 19.88 14.98
C PRO A 230 -1.69 20.21 15.58
N SER A 231 -1.37 21.49 15.77
CA SER A 231 -0.13 21.97 16.39
C SER A 231 -0.07 21.80 17.91
N ASP A 232 -1.19 21.50 18.55
CA ASP A 232 -1.26 21.32 20.01
C ASP A 232 -1.01 19.86 20.45
N LEU A 233 -0.84 18.94 19.48
CA LEU A 233 -0.67 17.50 19.67
C LEU A 233 0.79 17.06 19.88
#